data_AF-A0A934ECR6-F1
#
_entry.id   AF-A0A934ECR6-F1
#
_cell.length_a   1.000
_cell.length_b   1.000
_cell.length_c   1.000
_cell.angle_alpha   90.00
_cell.angle_beta   90.00
_cell.angle_gamma   90.00
#
_symmetry.space_group_name_H-M   'P 1'
#
loop_
_entity.id
_entity.type
_entity.pdbx_description
1 polymer ?
#
loop_
_entity_poly.entity_id
_entity_poly.type
_entity_poly.pdbx_seq_one_letter_code
_entity_poly.pdbx_strand_id
1 'polypeptide(L)'
;MPQHDPTQWIQTISEKCIECPLCRKECAYLQKYGTPKFIADGYAAMDTSTRHEIAFECGLCGLCAAVCPVGIYPEKMFMEMRQKAHKNGVGEFPEHAGILNYEKRGISRRYTWYAIPKNCDTIFFPGCTLPGTRPEKVKRLFVQLKETIPNLGFVLDCCTKPSCDLGREHFFQAMFDELITFLRNSGIRNVLVACPNCYKIFHQHGQTLTVKTVYEVLSESPLPEAAPISGAVVIHDPCAIRFEPAVQQAARKLIRSKGLTIIEMPHSGEQTVCCGEGGSVGMLCPEFTDHWRTIRKEEAGGQRIITYCAGCANSLNTVTPASHILDLIFEPDATLSGKTKVSRAPITYWNRIRLKNWAKQSIGSAITRERTFTAEKPVGRHQILMKLALFMLVIGAIITTRATGIMQYLEPAYLRGLIEGYGMLAPLIYMLFYSAAPALFLPGLPITLVGGILFGPVWGVIYTITSATIGACLAFLISRYMARAWIEQKLKSPRWKKLDEDVMQNGWKV
;
A
#
# COMPACT_ATOMS: atom_id res chain seq x y z
N MET A 1 -22.01 -13.01 15.42
CA MET A 1 -21.82 -11.58 15.81
C MET A 1 -23.19 -10.94 15.98
N PRO A 2 -23.46 -10.16 17.04
CA PRO A 2 -24.75 -9.53 17.24
C PRO A 2 -25.09 -8.57 16.10
N GLN A 3 -26.36 -8.60 15.66
CA GLN A 3 -26.95 -7.76 14.63
C GLN A 3 -27.14 -6.33 15.17
N HIS A 4 -26.07 -5.54 15.21
CA HIS A 4 -26.19 -4.08 15.33
C HIS A 4 -26.37 -3.48 13.94
N ASP A 5 -27.20 -2.44 13.83
CA ASP A 5 -27.30 -1.62 12.63
C ASP A 5 -25.88 -1.17 12.23
N PRO A 6 -25.37 -1.58 11.04
CA PRO A 6 -23.99 -1.33 10.66
C PRO A 6 -23.61 0.14 10.51
N THR A 7 -24.56 1.07 10.66
CA THR A 7 -24.38 2.51 10.35
C THR A 7 -24.25 3.46 11.55
N GLN A 8 -24.26 2.97 12.79
CA GLN A 8 -24.24 3.83 13.99
C GLN A 8 -23.18 3.43 15.04
N TRP A 9 -21.98 3.08 14.60
CA TRP A 9 -20.88 2.74 15.51
C TRP A 9 -20.35 3.94 16.29
N ILE A 10 -20.28 5.14 15.70
CA ILE A 10 -19.88 6.36 16.42
C ILE A 10 -20.80 6.58 17.63
N GLN A 11 -22.10 6.55 17.42
CA GLN A 11 -23.09 6.69 18.49
C GLN A 11 -23.01 5.54 19.49
N THR A 12 -22.91 4.30 19.01
CA THR A 12 -22.79 3.11 19.89
C THR A 12 -21.57 3.22 20.81
N ILE A 13 -20.42 3.68 20.31
CA ILE A 13 -19.22 3.88 21.12
C ILE A 13 -19.41 5.03 22.12
N SER A 14 -20.00 6.15 21.69
CA SER A 14 -20.33 7.29 22.55
C SER A 14 -21.19 6.87 23.75
N GLU A 15 -22.23 6.05 23.52
CA GLU A 15 -23.18 5.67 24.56
C GLU A 15 -22.67 4.53 25.47
N LYS A 16 -21.99 3.54 24.92
CA LYS A 16 -21.68 2.28 25.63
C LYS A 16 -20.26 2.18 26.17
N CYS A 17 -19.33 3.01 25.69
CA CYS A 17 -17.95 2.95 26.18
C CYS A 17 -17.85 3.53 27.60
N ILE A 18 -17.37 2.72 28.54
CA ILE A 18 -17.22 3.10 29.96
C ILE A 18 -15.89 3.80 30.28
N GLU A 19 -15.12 4.21 29.26
CA GLU A 19 -13.83 4.91 29.38
C GLU A 19 -12.76 4.22 30.24
N CYS A 20 -12.85 2.90 30.39
CA CYS A 20 -11.80 2.13 31.07
C CYS A 20 -10.46 2.21 30.30
N PRO A 21 -9.31 2.04 30.98
CA PRO A 21 -7.99 2.25 30.39
C PRO A 21 -7.49 1.08 29.51
N LEU A 22 -8.20 -0.05 29.47
CA LEU A 22 -7.69 -1.32 28.93
C LEU A 22 -7.25 -1.21 27.47
N CYS A 23 -8.12 -0.71 26.58
CA CYS A 23 -7.78 -0.57 25.17
C CYS A 23 -6.69 0.50 24.90
N ARG A 24 -6.57 1.52 25.76
CA ARG A 24 -5.50 2.52 25.68
C ARG A 24 -4.17 1.93 26.10
N LYS A 25 -4.14 1.12 27.15
CA LYS A 25 -2.91 0.46 27.61
C LYS A 25 -2.23 -0.32 26.50
N GLU A 26 -3.02 -1.02 25.68
CA GLU A 26 -2.51 -1.94 24.64
C GLU A 26 -2.30 -1.30 23.26
N CYS A 27 -2.67 -0.04 23.04
CA CYS A 27 -2.72 0.56 21.69
C CYS A 27 -2.08 1.95 21.64
N ALA A 28 -0.87 2.05 21.07
CA ALA A 28 -0.16 3.31 20.85
C ALA A 28 -1.03 4.42 20.21
N TYR A 29 -1.89 4.05 19.26
CA TYR A 29 -2.82 5.00 18.64
C TYR A 29 -3.83 5.58 19.65
N LEU A 30 -4.44 4.75 20.50
CA LEU A 30 -5.37 5.23 21.54
C LEU A 30 -4.63 5.89 22.72
N GLN A 31 -3.34 5.60 22.93
CA GLN A 31 -2.52 6.36 23.87
C GLN A 31 -2.39 7.82 23.42
N LYS A 32 -2.12 8.04 22.12
CA LYS A 32 -2.01 9.39 21.50
C LYS A 32 -3.34 10.14 21.49
N TYR A 33 -4.42 9.51 21.01
CA TYR A 33 -5.68 10.21 20.71
C TYR A 33 -6.77 10.13 21.79
N GLY A 34 -6.61 9.28 22.82
CA GLY A 34 -7.58 9.14 23.90
C GLY A 34 -8.48 7.92 23.80
N THR A 35 -9.53 7.88 24.64
CA THR A 35 -10.47 6.76 24.69
C THR A 35 -11.35 6.72 23.43
N PRO A 36 -11.89 5.55 23.06
CA PRO A 36 -12.89 5.48 22.00
C PRO A 36 -14.08 6.42 22.23
N LYS A 37 -14.56 6.55 23.49
CA LYS A 37 -15.64 7.47 23.85
C LYS A 37 -15.27 8.92 23.59
N PHE A 38 -14.10 9.37 24.07
CA PHE A 38 -13.62 10.73 23.87
C PHE A 38 -13.59 11.11 22.38
N ILE A 39 -13.10 10.19 21.54
CA ILE A 39 -13.05 10.38 20.09
C ILE A 39 -14.47 10.41 19.48
N ALA A 40 -15.37 9.54 19.94
CA ALA A 40 -16.76 9.47 19.48
C ALA A 40 -17.55 10.73 19.84
N ASP A 41 -17.48 11.16 21.10
CA ASP A 41 -18.17 12.33 21.64
C ASP A 41 -17.69 13.62 20.96
N GLY A 42 -16.38 13.71 20.71
CA GLY A 42 -15.77 14.84 20.01
C GLY A 42 -16.02 14.85 18.50
N TYR A 43 -16.50 13.75 17.90
CA TYR A 43 -16.55 13.59 16.45
C TYR A 43 -17.30 14.72 15.74
N ALA A 44 -18.43 15.18 16.28
CA ALA A 44 -19.23 16.24 15.67
C ALA A 44 -18.62 17.65 15.81
N ALA A 45 -17.77 17.86 16.81
CA ALA A 45 -17.14 19.15 17.12
C ALA A 45 -15.72 19.29 16.53
N MET A 46 -15.03 18.19 16.23
CA MET A 46 -13.69 18.20 15.62
C MET A 46 -13.70 18.93 14.28
N ASP A 47 -12.66 19.68 13.95
CA ASP A 47 -12.48 20.17 12.59
C ASP A 47 -12.27 19.01 11.61
N THR A 48 -12.55 19.29 10.34
CA THR A 48 -12.50 18.31 9.26
C THR A 48 -11.13 17.64 9.13
N SER A 49 -10.02 18.37 9.28
CA SER A 49 -8.66 17.79 9.23
C SER A 49 -8.42 16.78 10.34
N THR A 50 -8.74 17.14 11.58
CA THR A 50 -8.54 16.29 12.75
C THR A 50 -9.34 14.98 12.65
N ARG A 51 -10.59 15.04 12.18
CA ARG A 51 -11.41 13.82 11.95
C ARG A 51 -10.72 12.85 10.96
N HIS A 52 -10.03 13.39 9.96
CA HIS A 52 -9.40 12.59 8.92
C HIS A 52 -8.12 11.92 9.41
N GLU A 53 -7.24 12.65 10.08
CA GLU A 53 -6.00 12.09 10.60
C GLU A 53 -6.29 10.95 11.57
N ILE A 54 -7.16 11.18 12.55
CA ILE A 54 -7.57 10.18 13.55
C ILE A 54 -8.11 8.91 12.86
N ALA A 55 -9.10 9.04 11.96
CA ALA A 55 -9.71 7.87 11.33
C ALA A 55 -8.71 7.02 10.52
N PHE A 56 -7.81 7.65 9.77
CA PHE A 56 -6.90 6.98 8.85
C PHE A 56 -5.58 6.52 9.50
N GLU A 57 -5.26 6.99 10.70
CA GLU A 57 -4.13 6.50 11.49
C GLU A 57 -4.45 5.25 12.34
N CYS A 58 -5.73 4.86 12.44
CA CYS A 58 -6.11 3.60 13.07
C CYS A 58 -5.71 2.37 12.21
N GLY A 59 -5.11 1.34 12.79
CA GLY A 59 -4.77 0.11 12.07
C GLY A 59 -5.94 -0.84 11.77
N LEU A 60 -7.15 -0.56 12.27
CA LEU A 60 -8.34 -1.42 12.15
C LEU A 60 -8.11 -2.89 12.60
N CYS A 61 -7.21 -3.10 13.57
CA CYS A 61 -6.74 -4.42 13.97
C CYS A 61 -7.64 -5.13 15.00
N GLY A 62 -8.62 -4.42 15.57
CA GLY A 62 -9.58 -4.99 16.53
C GLY A 62 -9.01 -5.40 17.89
N LEU A 63 -7.77 -5.02 18.23
CA LEU A 63 -7.21 -5.31 19.56
C LEU A 63 -8.04 -4.63 20.67
N CYS A 64 -8.50 -3.41 20.41
CA CYS A 64 -9.38 -2.68 21.32
C CYS A 64 -10.70 -3.41 21.59
N ALA A 65 -11.24 -4.16 20.62
CA ALA A 65 -12.44 -4.98 20.83
C ALA A 65 -12.13 -6.22 21.68
N ALA A 66 -11.00 -6.89 21.46
CA ALA A 66 -10.62 -8.09 22.20
C ALA A 66 -10.38 -7.85 23.70
N VAL A 67 -9.89 -6.65 24.06
CA VAL A 67 -9.65 -6.29 25.48
C VAL A 67 -10.80 -5.51 26.10
N CYS A 68 -11.92 -5.34 25.39
CA CYS A 68 -13.03 -4.53 25.87
C CYS A 68 -13.94 -5.31 26.83
N PRO A 69 -14.14 -4.83 28.08
CA PRO A 69 -14.96 -5.55 29.06
C PRO A 69 -16.47 -5.44 28.80
N VAL A 70 -16.89 -4.48 27.96
CA VAL A 70 -18.30 -4.23 27.62
C VAL A 70 -18.66 -4.66 26.19
N GLY A 71 -17.75 -5.35 25.49
CA GLY A 71 -18.05 -5.98 24.20
C GLY A 71 -18.37 -5.03 23.04
N ILE A 72 -17.80 -3.83 23.03
CA ILE A 72 -17.92 -2.88 21.91
C ILE A 72 -16.74 -2.98 20.93
N TYR A 73 -16.91 -2.45 19.72
CA TYR A 73 -15.98 -2.63 18.59
C TYR A 73 -15.46 -1.28 18.04
N PRO A 74 -14.49 -0.62 18.71
CA PRO A 74 -14.00 0.68 18.28
C PRO A 74 -13.42 0.70 16.85
N GLU A 75 -12.89 -0.42 16.35
CA GLU A 75 -12.41 -0.51 14.97
C GLU A 75 -13.52 -0.32 13.94
N LYS A 76 -14.77 -0.68 14.27
CA LYS A 76 -15.93 -0.43 13.39
C LYS A 76 -16.33 1.04 13.38
N MET A 77 -16.19 1.74 14.51
CA MET A 77 -16.33 3.20 14.57
C MET A 77 -15.31 3.88 13.65
N PHE A 78 -14.03 3.49 13.69
CA PHE A 78 -13.03 4.08 12.80
C PHE A 78 -13.29 3.75 11.32
N MET A 79 -13.85 2.57 11.01
CA MET A 79 -14.31 2.26 9.66
C MET A 79 -15.44 3.20 9.21
N GLU A 80 -16.46 3.42 10.06
CA GLU A 80 -17.55 4.36 9.79
C GLU A 80 -17.02 5.78 9.56
N MET A 81 -16.06 6.24 10.37
CA MET A 81 -15.41 7.54 10.19
C MET A 81 -14.72 7.66 8.83
N ARG A 82 -14.01 6.61 8.37
CA ARG A 82 -13.37 6.58 7.03
C ARG A 82 -14.38 6.64 5.89
N GLN A 83 -15.50 5.91 6.02
CA GLN A 83 -16.59 5.92 5.04
C GLN A 83 -17.25 7.30 4.95
N LYS A 84 -17.56 7.93 6.10
CA LYS A 84 -18.07 9.30 6.15
C LYS A 84 -17.09 10.31 5.53
N ALA A 85 -15.79 10.16 5.76
CA ALA A 85 -14.77 11.00 5.13
C ALA A 85 -14.77 10.87 3.60
N HIS A 86 -14.87 9.65 3.06
CA HIS A 86 -15.00 9.46 1.61
C HIS A 86 -16.29 10.05 1.05
N LYS A 87 -17.43 9.85 1.73
CA LYS A 87 -18.72 10.43 1.32
C LYS A 87 -18.69 11.96 1.26
N ASN A 88 -17.94 12.58 2.17
CA ASN A 88 -17.76 14.02 2.23
C ASN A 88 -16.65 14.55 1.29
N GLY A 89 -16.06 13.69 0.45
CA GLY A 89 -15.07 14.10 -0.56
C GLY A 89 -13.66 14.37 -0.01
N VAL A 90 -13.35 13.84 1.17
CA VAL A 90 -12.16 14.21 1.94
C VAL A 90 -11.37 13.02 2.50
N GLY A 91 -11.77 11.80 2.14
CA GLY A 91 -11.08 10.56 2.52
C GLY A 91 -9.93 10.14 1.58
N GLU A 92 -9.64 10.91 0.53
CA GLU A 92 -8.59 10.57 -0.44
C GLU A 92 -7.23 11.15 -0.03
N PHE A 93 -6.23 10.28 0.14
CA PHE A 93 -4.85 10.67 0.48
C PHE A 93 -3.87 10.25 -0.64
N PRO A 94 -3.00 11.17 -1.11
CA PRO A 94 -1.96 10.84 -2.08
C PRO A 94 -1.02 9.72 -1.63
N GLU A 95 -0.76 9.61 -0.32
CA GLU A 95 0.11 8.56 0.26
C GLU A 95 -0.43 7.15 0.01
N HIS A 96 -1.75 6.99 -0.10
CA HIS A 96 -2.39 5.72 -0.42
C HIS A 96 -2.25 5.34 -1.91
N ALA A 97 -1.68 6.19 -2.77
CA ALA A 97 -1.50 5.87 -4.18
C ALA A 97 -0.71 4.57 -4.39
N GLY A 98 0.24 4.25 -3.52
CA GLY A 98 0.99 2.99 -3.56
C GLY A 98 0.08 1.77 -3.44
N ILE A 99 -0.73 1.71 -2.38
CA ILE A 99 -1.63 0.57 -2.14
C ILE A 99 -2.79 0.52 -3.14
N LEU A 100 -3.33 1.67 -3.52
CA LEU A 100 -4.41 1.74 -4.52
C LEU A 100 -3.92 1.31 -5.91
N ASN A 101 -2.69 1.67 -6.31
CA ASN A 101 -2.10 1.17 -7.55
C ASN A 101 -1.81 -0.34 -7.49
N TYR A 102 -1.41 -0.86 -6.33
CA TYR A 102 -1.25 -2.30 -6.14
C TYR A 102 -2.58 -3.03 -6.29
N GLU A 103 -3.65 -2.54 -5.67
CA GLU A 103 -5.00 -3.08 -5.81
C GLU A 103 -5.50 -3.00 -7.27
N LYS A 104 -5.35 -1.84 -7.92
CA LYS A 104 -5.74 -1.61 -9.32
C LYS A 104 -5.06 -2.58 -10.28
N ARG A 105 -3.76 -2.83 -10.11
CA ARG A 105 -3.08 -3.90 -10.86
C ARG A 105 -3.65 -5.25 -10.49
N GLY A 106 -3.92 -5.48 -9.20
CA GLY A 106 -4.44 -6.73 -8.68
C GLY A 106 -5.75 -7.20 -9.29
N ILE A 107 -6.66 -6.28 -9.58
CA ILE A 107 -7.97 -6.53 -10.22
C ILE A 107 -7.91 -6.46 -11.75
N SER A 108 -6.78 -6.07 -12.35
CA SER A 108 -6.71 -5.91 -13.80
C SER A 108 -6.69 -7.24 -14.53
N ARG A 109 -7.24 -7.24 -15.76
CA ARG A 109 -7.22 -8.37 -16.71
C ARG A 109 -5.87 -9.11 -16.75
N ARG A 110 -4.75 -8.38 -16.69
CA ARG A 110 -3.40 -8.94 -16.78
C ARG A 110 -3.07 -9.90 -15.65
N TYR A 111 -3.56 -9.64 -14.43
CA TYR A 111 -3.21 -10.39 -13.22
C TYR A 111 -4.34 -11.27 -12.69
N THR A 112 -5.55 -11.18 -13.28
CA THR A 112 -6.69 -12.02 -12.91
C THR A 112 -6.85 -13.22 -13.82
N TRP A 113 -7.29 -14.34 -13.26
CA TRP A 113 -7.65 -15.55 -14.01
C TRP A 113 -8.53 -16.46 -13.16
N TYR A 114 -9.64 -16.91 -13.73
CA TYR A 114 -10.59 -17.83 -13.14
C TYR A 114 -10.51 -19.12 -13.94
N ALA A 115 -10.20 -20.22 -13.27
CA ALA A 115 -10.14 -21.56 -13.83
C ALA A 115 -11.09 -22.45 -13.03
N ILE A 116 -12.29 -22.70 -13.55
CA ILE A 116 -13.35 -23.45 -12.87
C ILE A 116 -13.59 -24.76 -13.63
N PRO A 117 -13.19 -25.92 -13.08
CA PRO A 117 -13.45 -27.24 -13.67
C PRO A 117 -14.94 -27.57 -13.79
N LYS A 118 -15.26 -28.61 -14.57
CA LYS A 118 -16.62 -29.18 -14.59
C LYS A 118 -16.95 -29.73 -13.20
N ASN A 119 -18.20 -29.58 -12.76
CA ASN A 119 -18.69 -30.05 -11.45
C ASN A 119 -17.88 -29.47 -10.26
N CYS A 120 -17.42 -28.22 -10.39
CA CYS A 120 -16.70 -27.49 -9.36
C CYS A 120 -17.68 -26.65 -8.52
N ASP A 121 -17.73 -26.89 -7.21
CA ASP A 121 -18.47 -26.06 -6.25
C ASP A 121 -17.53 -25.27 -5.29
N THR A 122 -16.23 -25.55 -5.36
CA THR A 122 -15.23 -25.05 -4.42
C THR A 122 -14.04 -24.47 -5.17
N ILE A 123 -13.63 -23.24 -4.82
CA ILE A 123 -12.45 -22.59 -5.40
C ILE A 123 -11.34 -22.39 -4.37
N PHE A 124 -10.10 -22.37 -4.83
CA PHE A 124 -8.96 -21.84 -4.11
C PHE A 124 -8.65 -20.41 -4.56
N PHE A 125 -8.66 -19.49 -3.58
CA PHE A 125 -8.37 -18.07 -3.72
C PHE A 125 -7.10 -17.73 -2.89
N PRO A 126 -5.90 -17.71 -3.50
CA PRO A 126 -4.64 -17.48 -2.77
C PRO A 126 -4.45 -16.03 -2.27
N GLY A 127 -5.32 -15.10 -2.67
CA GLY A 127 -5.12 -13.66 -2.47
C GLY A 127 -4.14 -13.06 -3.46
N CYS A 128 -3.77 -11.79 -3.26
CA CYS A 128 -2.97 -11.04 -4.24
C CYS A 128 -1.45 -11.07 -3.99
N THR A 129 -1.00 -11.16 -2.73
CA THR A 129 0.42 -11.07 -2.35
C THR A 129 1.17 -12.40 -2.48
N LEU A 130 0.55 -13.52 -2.10
CA LEU A 130 1.16 -14.85 -2.18
C LEU A 130 1.57 -15.24 -3.62
N PRO A 131 0.71 -15.06 -4.65
CA PRO A 131 1.07 -15.29 -6.04
C PRO A 131 2.33 -14.56 -6.53
N GLY A 132 2.64 -13.39 -5.97
CA GLY A 132 3.84 -12.63 -6.34
C GLY A 132 5.07 -13.03 -5.55
N THR A 133 4.93 -13.17 -4.23
CA THR A 133 6.06 -13.42 -3.32
C THR A 133 6.51 -14.87 -3.31
N ARG A 134 5.57 -15.81 -3.45
CA ARG A 134 5.73 -17.26 -3.23
C ARG A 134 4.96 -18.09 -4.29
N PRO A 135 5.12 -17.81 -5.60
CA PRO A 135 4.32 -18.44 -6.66
C PRO A 135 4.38 -19.96 -6.63
N GLU A 136 5.56 -20.54 -6.39
CA GLU A 136 5.74 -21.99 -6.40
C GLU A 136 5.04 -22.68 -5.22
N LYS A 137 5.05 -22.05 -4.05
CA LYS A 137 4.32 -22.54 -2.87
C LYS A 137 2.80 -22.46 -3.09
N VAL A 138 2.31 -21.47 -3.85
CA VAL A 138 0.89 -21.40 -4.26
C VAL A 138 0.52 -22.56 -5.20
N LYS A 139 1.40 -22.94 -6.14
CA LYS A 139 1.17 -24.12 -7.00
C LYS A 139 1.15 -25.41 -6.20
N ARG A 140 2.18 -25.64 -5.36
CA ARG A 140 2.26 -26.82 -4.49
C ARG A 140 1.05 -26.93 -3.58
N LEU A 141 0.60 -25.80 -3.02
CA LEU A 141 -0.63 -25.73 -2.23
C LEU A 141 -1.87 -26.13 -3.03
N PHE A 142 -2.03 -25.62 -4.25
CA PHE A 142 -3.17 -26.00 -5.08
C PHE A 142 -3.17 -27.50 -5.41
N VAL A 143 -2.01 -28.07 -5.74
CA VAL A 143 -1.85 -29.50 -5.99
C VAL A 143 -2.21 -30.32 -4.74
N GLN A 144 -1.72 -29.91 -3.57
CA GLN A 144 -2.05 -30.56 -2.29
C GLN A 144 -3.56 -30.53 -2.01
N LEU A 145 -4.21 -29.37 -2.21
CA LEU A 145 -5.64 -29.23 -1.96
C LEU A 145 -6.48 -30.07 -2.94
N LYS A 146 -5.96 -30.34 -4.15
CA LYS A 146 -6.63 -31.20 -5.14
C LYS A 146 -6.66 -32.67 -4.75
N GLU A 147 -5.77 -33.13 -3.87
CA GLU A 147 -5.80 -34.50 -3.36
C GLU A 147 -7.09 -34.75 -2.56
N THR A 148 -7.53 -33.75 -1.79
CA THR A 148 -8.78 -33.81 -1.01
C THR A 148 -9.99 -33.31 -1.82
N ILE A 149 -9.79 -32.39 -2.77
CA ILE A 149 -10.86 -31.76 -3.55
C ILE A 149 -10.55 -31.87 -5.06
N PRO A 150 -10.90 -32.99 -5.72
CA PRO A 150 -10.48 -33.27 -7.10
C PRO A 150 -10.89 -32.21 -8.14
N ASN A 151 -12.09 -31.63 -7.99
CA ASN A 151 -12.65 -30.61 -8.90
C ASN A 151 -12.40 -29.17 -8.43
N LEU A 152 -11.39 -28.94 -7.58
CA LEU A 152 -11.07 -27.61 -7.06
C LEU A 152 -10.77 -26.60 -8.17
N GLY A 153 -11.51 -25.49 -8.17
CA GLY A 153 -11.25 -24.34 -9.02
C GLY A 153 -10.09 -23.47 -8.50
N PHE A 154 -9.51 -22.65 -9.38
CA PHE A 154 -8.40 -21.76 -9.04
C PHE A 154 -8.71 -20.34 -9.50
N VAL A 155 -8.73 -19.39 -8.57
CA VAL A 155 -9.08 -17.99 -8.84
C VAL A 155 -7.97 -17.06 -8.39
N LEU A 156 -7.27 -16.47 -9.36
CA LEU A 156 -6.37 -15.34 -9.14
C LEU A 156 -7.17 -14.05 -9.25
N ASP A 157 -7.37 -13.38 -8.13
CA ASP A 157 -7.92 -12.02 -8.07
C ASP A 157 -7.51 -11.29 -6.78
N CYS A 158 -7.95 -10.04 -6.65
CA CYS A 158 -7.84 -9.25 -5.42
C CYS A 158 -9.21 -9.15 -4.75
N CYS A 159 -9.26 -9.36 -3.44
CA CYS A 159 -10.47 -9.16 -2.62
C CYS A 159 -10.82 -7.69 -2.37
N THR A 160 -10.08 -6.74 -2.95
CA THR A 160 -10.28 -5.29 -2.79
C THR A 160 -10.29 -4.79 -1.34
N LYS A 161 -9.59 -5.51 -0.44
CA LYS A 161 -9.43 -5.11 0.96
C LYS A 161 -8.87 -3.70 1.12
N PRO A 162 -7.84 -3.25 0.38
CA PRO A 162 -7.35 -1.88 0.52
C PRO A 162 -8.44 -0.82 0.37
N SER A 163 -9.27 -0.91 -0.67
CA SER A 163 -10.39 0.02 -0.84
C SER A 163 -11.43 -0.11 0.28
N CYS A 164 -11.73 -1.33 0.75
CA CYS A 164 -12.58 -1.53 1.93
C CYS A 164 -12.01 -0.82 3.17
N ASP A 165 -10.74 -1.06 3.50
CA ASP A 165 -10.08 -0.50 4.68
C ASP A 165 -9.92 1.01 4.62
N LEU A 166 -9.84 1.59 3.42
CA LEU A 166 -9.77 3.04 3.21
C LEU A 166 -11.15 3.71 3.19
N GLY A 167 -12.25 2.96 3.37
CA GLY A 167 -13.61 3.51 3.34
C GLY A 167 -14.13 3.87 1.95
N ARG A 168 -13.51 3.37 0.86
CA ARG A 168 -13.98 3.51 -0.53
C ARG A 168 -15.18 2.58 -0.80
N GLU A 169 -16.25 2.76 -0.03
CA GLU A 169 -17.37 1.82 0.07
C GLU A 169 -17.99 1.49 -1.28
N HIS A 170 -18.38 2.51 -2.07
CA HIS A 170 -18.98 2.29 -3.38
C HIS A 170 -18.08 1.52 -4.35
N PHE A 171 -16.78 1.83 -4.37
CA PHE A 171 -15.83 1.11 -5.22
C PHE A 171 -15.67 -0.34 -4.75
N PHE A 172 -15.50 -0.55 -3.45
CA PHE A 172 -15.36 -1.87 -2.86
C PHE A 172 -16.60 -2.75 -3.14
N GLN A 173 -17.80 -2.26 -2.84
CA GLN A 173 -19.06 -2.96 -3.07
C GLN A 173 -19.20 -3.34 -4.54
N ALA A 174 -19.06 -2.38 -5.47
CA ALA A 174 -19.16 -2.67 -6.89
C ALA A 174 -18.16 -3.73 -7.37
N MET A 175 -16.90 -3.65 -6.93
CA MET A 175 -15.85 -4.59 -7.36
C MET A 175 -15.96 -5.97 -6.72
N PHE A 176 -16.48 -6.06 -5.49
CA PHE A 176 -16.60 -7.31 -4.75
C PHE A 176 -17.92 -8.03 -5.05
N ASP A 177 -19.03 -7.30 -5.17
CA ASP A 177 -20.32 -7.87 -5.57
C ASP A 177 -20.22 -8.50 -6.96
N GLU A 178 -19.55 -7.83 -7.91
CA GLU A 178 -19.30 -8.40 -9.24
C GLU A 178 -18.55 -9.74 -9.19
N LEU A 179 -17.54 -9.86 -8.31
CA LEU A 179 -16.81 -11.11 -8.08
C LEU A 179 -17.74 -12.19 -7.55
N ILE A 180 -18.49 -11.87 -6.50
CA ILE A 180 -19.32 -12.85 -5.77
C ILE A 180 -20.48 -13.32 -6.66
N THR A 181 -21.13 -12.41 -7.37
CA THR A 181 -22.18 -12.73 -8.33
C THR A 181 -21.66 -13.66 -9.42
N PHE A 182 -20.48 -13.39 -9.99
CA PHE A 182 -19.88 -14.28 -10.98
C PHE A 182 -19.60 -15.69 -10.43
N LEU A 183 -18.99 -15.77 -9.24
CA LEU A 183 -18.69 -17.07 -8.61
C LEU A 183 -19.97 -17.87 -8.36
N ARG A 184 -21.02 -17.24 -7.81
CA ARG A 184 -22.31 -17.89 -7.54
C ARG A 184 -22.99 -18.35 -8.82
N ASN A 185 -23.02 -17.52 -9.86
CA ASN A 185 -23.59 -17.87 -11.16
C ASN A 185 -22.80 -18.99 -11.85
N SER A 186 -21.53 -19.18 -11.48
CA SER A 186 -20.69 -20.29 -11.93
C SER A 186 -20.85 -21.57 -11.09
N GLY A 187 -21.79 -21.61 -10.15
CA GLY A 187 -22.08 -22.77 -9.30
C GLY A 187 -21.20 -22.89 -8.05
N ILE A 188 -20.35 -21.90 -7.76
CA ILE A 188 -19.46 -21.93 -6.59
C ILE A 188 -20.26 -21.67 -5.31
N ARG A 189 -20.00 -22.51 -4.30
CA ARG A 189 -20.59 -22.44 -2.95
C ARG A 189 -19.53 -22.26 -1.87
N ASN A 190 -18.32 -22.77 -2.10
CA ASN A 190 -17.24 -22.77 -1.12
C ASN A 190 -16.02 -22.01 -1.63
N VAL A 191 -15.37 -21.23 -0.76
CA VAL A 191 -14.14 -20.50 -1.06
C VAL A 191 -13.08 -20.85 -0.04
N LEU A 192 -12.00 -21.50 -0.50
CA LEU A 192 -10.79 -21.74 0.27
C LEU A 192 -9.83 -20.57 0.10
N VAL A 193 -9.46 -19.91 1.20
CA VAL A 193 -8.55 -18.76 1.17
C VAL A 193 -7.23 -19.07 1.88
N ALA A 194 -6.11 -18.64 1.29
CA ALA A 194 -4.80 -18.69 1.97
C ALA A 194 -4.48 -17.40 2.74
N CYS A 195 -5.17 -16.30 2.42
CA CYS A 195 -4.90 -15.00 3.03
C CYS A 195 -5.96 -14.68 4.09
N PRO A 196 -5.59 -14.45 5.36
CA PRO A 196 -6.51 -14.06 6.43
C PRO A 196 -7.30 -12.79 6.11
N ASN A 197 -6.70 -11.88 5.35
CA ASN A 197 -7.38 -10.69 4.86
C ASN A 197 -8.49 -11.02 3.85
N CYS A 198 -8.27 -12.00 2.97
CA CYS A 198 -9.33 -12.50 2.09
C CYS A 198 -10.40 -13.21 2.91
N TYR A 199 -10.03 -14.01 3.92
CA TYR A 199 -10.99 -14.61 4.84
C TYR A 199 -11.92 -13.56 5.43
N LYS A 200 -11.37 -12.51 6.05
CA LYS A 200 -12.16 -11.41 6.62
C LYS A 200 -13.14 -10.82 5.61
N ILE A 201 -12.68 -10.49 4.40
CA ILE A 201 -13.53 -9.88 3.37
C ILE A 201 -14.63 -10.84 2.90
N PHE A 202 -14.29 -12.08 2.55
CA PHE A 202 -15.28 -13.07 2.11
C PHE A 202 -16.25 -13.43 3.23
N HIS A 203 -15.79 -13.54 4.48
CA HIS A 203 -16.65 -13.85 5.61
C HIS A 203 -17.63 -12.71 5.92
N GLN A 204 -17.19 -11.45 5.81
CA GLN A 204 -18.01 -10.28 6.11
C GLN A 204 -18.93 -9.87 4.95
N HIS A 205 -18.52 -10.10 3.70
CA HIS A 205 -19.21 -9.58 2.51
C HIS A 205 -19.57 -10.64 1.47
N GLY A 206 -19.14 -11.89 1.63
CA GLY A 206 -19.34 -12.98 0.66
C GLY A 206 -20.75 -13.59 0.64
N GLN A 207 -21.67 -13.04 1.43
CA GLN A 207 -23.09 -13.41 1.48
C GLN A 207 -23.30 -14.89 1.85
N THR A 208 -23.66 -15.72 0.87
CA THR A 208 -24.06 -17.13 1.05
C THR A 208 -22.90 -18.11 0.81
N LEU A 209 -21.73 -17.62 0.40
CA LEU A 209 -20.56 -18.48 0.22
C LEU A 209 -20.01 -18.94 1.57
N THR A 210 -19.71 -20.23 1.66
CA THR A 210 -19.00 -20.78 2.82
C THR A 210 -17.50 -20.55 2.65
N VAL A 211 -16.87 -19.95 3.65
CA VAL A 211 -15.46 -19.54 3.59
C VAL A 211 -14.66 -20.34 4.59
N LYS A 212 -13.61 -21.02 4.13
CA LYS A 212 -12.64 -21.72 4.98
C LYS A 212 -11.22 -21.32 4.62
N THR A 213 -10.32 -21.38 5.58
CA THR A 213 -8.89 -21.22 5.28
C THR A 213 -8.30 -22.52 4.75
N VAL A 214 -7.26 -22.40 3.93
CA VAL A 214 -6.48 -23.58 3.51
C VAL A 214 -5.80 -24.26 4.70
N TYR A 215 -5.59 -23.54 5.81
CA TYR A 215 -4.90 -24.06 6.99
C TYR A 215 -5.76 -25.08 7.73
N GLU A 216 -7.06 -24.83 7.85
CA GLU A 216 -8.02 -25.80 8.38
C GLU A 216 -7.98 -27.09 7.57
N VAL A 217 -8.13 -26.98 6.24
CA VAL A 217 -8.12 -28.14 5.32
C VAL A 217 -6.81 -28.92 5.39
N LEU A 218 -5.67 -28.23 5.34
CA LEU A 218 -4.35 -28.86 5.43
C LEU A 218 -4.10 -29.53 6.78
N SER A 219 -4.65 -28.98 7.86
CA SER A 219 -4.44 -29.52 9.21
C SER A 219 -5.19 -30.85 9.45
N GLU A 220 -6.16 -31.16 8.58
CA GLU A 220 -6.96 -32.38 8.58
C GLU A 220 -6.52 -33.37 7.49
N SER A 221 -5.67 -32.95 6.56
CA SER A 221 -5.20 -33.76 5.44
C SER A 221 -3.77 -34.27 5.68
N PRO A 222 -3.36 -35.40 5.07
CA PRO A 222 -1.95 -35.78 5.01
C PRO A 222 -1.14 -34.65 4.36
N LEU A 223 0.01 -34.32 4.95
CA LEU A 223 0.97 -33.38 4.36
C LEU A 223 2.11 -34.18 3.72
N PRO A 224 2.83 -33.59 2.75
CA PRO A 224 4.02 -34.22 2.18
C PRO A 224 4.99 -34.62 3.28
N GLU A 225 5.46 -35.87 3.23
CA GLU A 225 6.50 -36.37 4.14
C GLU A 225 7.74 -35.49 4.03
N ALA A 226 8.12 -34.92 5.16
CA ALA A 226 9.38 -34.24 5.35
C ALA A 226 9.98 -34.75 6.66
N ALA A 227 11.30 -34.88 6.72
CA ALA A 227 11.97 -35.22 7.96
C ALA A 227 11.54 -34.25 9.07
N PRO A 228 11.17 -34.73 10.26
CA PRO A 228 10.87 -33.86 11.39
C PRO A 228 12.06 -32.95 11.65
N ILE A 229 11.79 -31.65 11.76
CA ILE A 229 12.80 -30.66 12.13
C ILE A 229 12.68 -30.36 13.62
N SER A 230 13.81 -30.25 14.31
CA SER A 230 13.85 -29.83 15.71
C SER A 230 14.11 -28.33 15.81
N GLY A 231 13.49 -27.69 16.80
CA GLY A 231 13.67 -26.27 17.06
C GLY A 231 12.45 -25.64 17.73
N ALA A 232 12.60 -24.38 18.11
CA ALA A 232 11.52 -23.56 18.63
C ALA A 232 11.23 -22.40 17.67
N VAL A 233 9.97 -22.04 17.56
CA VAL A 233 9.49 -20.86 16.84
C VAL A 233 8.44 -20.14 17.67
N VAL A 234 8.22 -18.87 17.37
CA VAL A 234 7.10 -18.10 17.93
C VAL A 234 6.03 -17.89 16.85
N ILE A 235 4.77 -17.73 17.25
CA ILE A 235 3.64 -17.58 16.32
C ILE A 235 3.03 -16.18 16.39
N HIS A 236 2.76 -15.58 15.22
CA HIS A 236 2.02 -14.32 15.11
C HIS A 236 0.69 -14.55 14.38
N ASP A 237 -0.41 -14.44 15.13
CA ASP A 237 -1.78 -14.55 14.63
C ASP A 237 -2.22 -13.24 13.94
N PRO A 238 -2.51 -13.26 12.62
CA PRO A 238 -2.95 -12.06 11.91
C PRO A 238 -4.27 -11.50 12.44
N CYS A 239 -4.33 -10.20 12.66
CA CYS A 239 -5.51 -9.53 13.23
C CYS A 239 -6.81 -9.72 12.45
N ALA A 240 -6.75 -10.07 11.15
CA ALA A 240 -7.91 -10.30 10.31
C ALA A 240 -8.74 -11.55 10.71
N ILE A 241 -8.16 -12.47 11.48
CA ILE A 241 -8.78 -13.72 11.96
C ILE A 241 -8.68 -13.82 13.49
N ARG A 242 -8.59 -12.66 14.16
CA ARG A 242 -8.39 -12.55 15.61
C ARG A 242 -9.39 -13.38 16.41
N PHE A 243 -10.64 -13.41 15.98
CA PHE A 243 -11.74 -14.11 16.65
C PHE A 243 -12.06 -15.46 15.99
N GLU A 244 -11.10 -16.05 15.27
CA GLU A 244 -11.26 -17.34 14.59
C GLU A 244 -10.36 -18.42 15.23
N PRO A 245 -10.73 -18.95 16.42
CA PRO A 245 -9.89 -19.89 17.16
C PRO A 245 -9.61 -21.19 16.37
N ALA A 246 -10.54 -21.62 15.52
CA ALA A 246 -10.35 -22.79 14.65
C ALA A 246 -9.15 -22.61 13.69
N VAL A 247 -9.03 -21.42 13.07
CA VAL A 247 -7.91 -21.08 12.18
C VAL A 247 -6.60 -21.01 12.95
N GLN A 248 -6.63 -20.39 14.13
CA GLN A 248 -5.46 -20.26 15.02
C GLN A 248 -4.94 -21.62 15.50
N GLN A 249 -5.85 -22.55 15.83
CA GLN A 249 -5.50 -23.92 16.21
C GLN A 249 -4.98 -24.72 15.02
N ALA A 250 -5.59 -24.58 13.84
CA ALA A 250 -5.13 -25.24 12.61
C ALA A 250 -3.70 -24.83 12.26
N ALA A 251 -3.38 -23.53 12.35
CA ALA A 251 -2.02 -23.03 12.13
C ALA A 251 -1.00 -23.65 13.12
N ARG A 252 -1.35 -23.72 14.42
CA ARG A 252 -0.50 -24.35 15.44
C ARG A 252 -0.32 -25.85 15.20
N LYS A 253 -1.38 -26.57 14.80
CA LYS A 253 -1.32 -28.00 14.46
C LYS A 253 -0.35 -28.26 13.30
N LEU A 254 -0.41 -27.43 12.25
CA LEU A 254 0.49 -27.50 11.09
C LEU A 254 1.96 -27.23 11.45
N ILE A 255 2.23 -26.32 12.39
CA ILE A 255 3.60 -26.06 12.84
C ILE A 255 4.13 -27.25 13.67
N ARG A 256 3.33 -27.76 14.61
CA ARG A 256 3.69 -28.91 15.45
C ARG A 256 3.89 -30.19 14.63
N SER A 257 3.10 -30.39 13.57
CA SER A 257 3.26 -31.55 12.69
C SER A 257 4.59 -31.56 11.91
N LYS A 258 5.37 -30.47 11.95
CA LYS A 258 6.73 -30.43 11.41
C LYS A 258 7.81 -30.75 12.45
N GLY A 259 7.44 -31.05 13.71
CA GLY A 259 8.37 -31.35 14.80
C GLY A 259 8.80 -30.14 15.63
N LEU A 260 8.23 -28.96 15.37
CA LEU A 260 8.59 -27.72 16.04
C LEU A 260 7.81 -27.47 17.33
N THR A 261 8.52 -26.93 18.33
CA THR A 261 7.91 -26.36 19.54
C THR A 261 7.46 -24.92 19.27
N ILE A 262 6.25 -24.59 19.70
CA ILE A 262 5.71 -23.23 19.62
C ILE A 262 5.85 -22.56 20.98
N ILE A 263 6.51 -21.41 21.00
CA ILE A 263 6.55 -20.51 22.14
C ILE A 263 5.52 -19.40 21.87
N GLU A 264 4.47 -19.34 22.68
CA GLU A 264 3.50 -18.24 22.58
C GLU A 264 4.15 -16.95 23.08
N MET A 265 4.02 -15.89 22.28
CA MET A 265 4.48 -14.57 22.67
C MET A 265 3.50 -13.94 23.68
N PRO A 266 3.95 -12.99 24.53
CA PRO A 266 3.09 -12.32 25.52
C PRO A 266 1.75 -11.85 24.95
N HIS A 267 1.77 -11.27 23.74
CA HIS A 267 0.56 -10.97 22.99
C HIS A 267 0.32 -12.02 21.89
N SER A 268 -0.56 -12.97 22.16
CA SER A 268 -0.91 -14.10 21.29
C SER A 268 -2.43 -14.24 21.10
N GLY A 269 -2.84 -14.99 20.07
CA GLY A 269 -4.25 -15.27 19.78
C GLY A 269 -5.10 -14.02 19.65
N GLU A 270 -6.18 -13.92 20.44
CA GLU A 270 -7.09 -12.78 20.43
C GLU A 270 -6.44 -11.47 20.87
N GLN A 271 -5.29 -11.50 21.55
CA GLN A 271 -4.58 -10.32 22.04
C GLN A 271 -3.37 -9.92 21.20
N THR A 272 -3.10 -10.59 20.07
CA THR A 272 -1.94 -10.26 19.22
C THR A 272 -1.92 -8.79 18.78
N VAL A 273 -0.76 -8.14 18.96
CA VAL A 273 -0.49 -6.76 18.55
C VAL A 273 -0.35 -6.67 17.02
N CYS A 274 -0.71 -5.52 16.44
CA CYS A 274 -0.64 -5.28 14.99
C CYS A 274 0.77 -5.53 14.41
N CYS A 275 0.85 -6.01 13.16
CA CYS A 275 2.12 -6.14 12.45
C CYS A 275 2.59 -4.85 11.75
N GLY A 276 1.76 -3.78 11.76
CA GLY A 276 2.04 -2.51 11.07
C GLY A 276 1.36 -2.34 9.71
N GLU A 277 0.85 -3.40 9.08
CA GLU A 277 0.21 -3.30 7.75
C GLU A 277 -1.29 -2.95 7.79
N GLY A 278 -1.92 -3.01 8.98
CA GLY A 278 -3.36 -2.84 9.12
C GLY A 278 -3.84 -1.45 8.68
N GLY A 279 -4.96 -1.40 7.95
CA GLY A 279 -5.59 -0.13 7.58
C GLY A 279 -4.74 0.80 6.70
N SER A 280 -3.64 0.31 6.12
CA SER A 280 -2.61 1.11 5.41
C SER A 280 -1.96 2.21 6.25
N VAL A 281 -2.00 2.07 7.58
CA VAL A 281 -1.51 3.08 8.54
C VAL A 281 -0.08 3.54 8.29
N GLY A 282 0.85 2.63 7.96
CA GLY A 282 2.26 2.98 7.72
C GLY A 282 2.51 3.94 6.54
N MET A 283 1.52 4.13 5.66
CA MET A 283 1.61 5.11 4.58
C MET A 283 1.43 6.55 5.09
N LEU A 284 0.60 6.74 6.12
CA LEU A 284 0.37 8.04 6.75
C LEU A 284 1.27 8.23 7.96
N CYS A 285 1.23 7.27 8.89
CA CYS A 285 1.80 7.35 10.22
C CYS A 285 2.76 6.17 10.46
N PRO A 286 3.99 6.20 9.90
CA PRO A 286 4.97 5.12 10.04
C PRO A 286 5.41 4.90 11.48
N GLU A 287 5.37 5.93 12.34
CA GLU A 287 5.68 5.87 13.76
C GLU A 287 4.88 4.79 14.52
N PHE A 288 3.58 4.64 14.26
CA PHE A 288 2.80 3.55 14.86
C PHE A 288 3.20 2.18 14.34
N THR A 289 3.53 2.09 13.05
CA THR A 289 4.00 0.85 12.43
C THR A 289 5.32 0.41 13.06
N ASP A 290 6.25 1.34 13.25
CA ASP A 290 7.53 1.07 13.92
C ASP A 290 7.32 0.63 15.37
N HIS A 291 6.47 1.34 16.11
CA HIS A 291 6.17 1.01 17.50
C HIS A 291 5.62 -0.42 17.66
N TRP A 292 4.57 -0.79 16.90
CA TRP A 292 4.01 -2.14 17.01
C TRP A 292 4.97 -3.23 16.55
N ARG A 293 5.79 -2.96 15.52
CA ARG A 293 6.82 -3.90 15.06
C ARG A 293 7.94 -4.09 16.09
N THR A 294 8.31 -3.04 16.82
CA THR A 294 9.26 -3.13 17.94
C THR A 294 8.73 -4.05 19.05
N ILE A 295 7.47 -3.87 19.47
CA ILE A 295 6.81 -4.77 20.43
C ILE A 295 6.89 -6.23 19.93
N ARG A 296 6.54 -6.49 18.66
CA ARG A 296 6.63 -7.85 18.11
C ARG A 296 8.04 -8.40 18.09
N LYS A 297 9.05 -7.57 17.80
CA LYS A 297 10.47 -7.97 17.77
C LYS A 297 10.96 -8.34 19.17
N GLU A 298 10.65 -7.51 20.16
CA GLU A 298 11.04 -7.72 21.56
C GLU A 298 10.40 -9.00 22.11
N GLU A 299 9.10 -9.17 21.91
CA GLU A 299 8.37 -10.38 22.31
C GLU A 299 8.87 -11.66 21.63
N ALA A 300 9.35 -11.56 20.39
CA ALA A 300 9.91 -12.70 19.69
C ALA A 300 11.24 -13.15 20.30
N GLY A 301 11.96 -12.29 21.03
CA GLY A 301 13.18 -12.66 21.74
C GLY A 301 14.27 -13.29 20.84
N GLY A 302 14.34 -12.86 19.57
CA GLY A 302 15.25 -13.42 18.57
C GLY A 302 14.79 -14.73 17.91
N GLN A 303 13.69 -15.32 18.36
CA GLN A 303 13.07 -16.48 17.71
C GLN A 303 12.41 -16.08 16.38
N ARG A 304 12.37 -17.03 15.44
CA ARG A 304 11.70 -16.81 14.16
C ARG A 304 10.19 -16.78 14.34
N ILE A 305 9.56 -15.71 13.86
CA ILE A 305 8.11 -15.58 13.82
C ILE A 305 7.54 -16.38 12.65
N ILE A 306 6.62 -17.29 12.93
CA ILE A 306 5.76 -17.93 11.93
C ILE A 306 4.41 -17.24 11.92
N THR A 307 3.97 -16.81 10.74
CA THR A 307 2.64 -16.23 10.54
C THR A 307 2.02 -16.74 9.24
N TYR A 308 0.71 -16.64 9.12
CA TYR A 308 -0.05 -17.16 8.00
C TYR A 308 -0.73 -16.05 7.19
N CYS A 309 -0.22 -14.81 7.31
CA CYS A 309 -0.50 -13.69 6.44
C CYS A 309 0.78 -13.22 5.76
N ALA A 310 0.80 -13.20 4.42
CA ALA A 310 1.95 -12.74 3.65
C ALA A 310 2.32 -11.27 3.93
N GLY A 311 1.33 -10.41 4.24
CA GLY A 311 1.57 -9.03 4.67
C GLY A 311 2.33 -8.97 5.99
N CYS A 312 1.83 -9.67 7.01
CA CYS A 312 2.49 -9.78 8.32
C CYS A 312 3.92 -10.34 8.18
N ALA A 313 4.10 -11.42 7.40
CA ALA A 313 5.41 -12.02 7.19
C ALA A 313 6.39 -11.02 6.55
N ASN A 314 5.96 -10.29 5.52
CA ASN A 314 6.81 -9.33 4.85
C ASN A 314 7.15 -8.12 5.74
N SER A 315 6.18 -7.63 6.51
CA SER A 315 6.34 -6.44 7.37
C SER A 315 7.20 -6.73 8.60
N LEU A 316 7.00 -7.88 9.25
CA LEU A 316 7.80 -8.26 10.42
C LEU A 316 9.21 -8.69 10.04
N ASN A 317 9.39 -9.31 8.86
CA ASN A 317 10.71 -9.74 8.39
C ASN A 317 11.68 -8.58 8.09
N THR A 318 11.23 -7.32 8.15
CA THR A 318 12.12 -6.16 8.08
C THR A 318 12.78 -5.82 9.42
N VAL A 319 12.24 -6.30 10.55
CA VAL A 319 12.73 -5.97 11.90
C VAL A 319 13.20 -7.19 12.70
N THR A 320 12.67 -8.37 12.42
CA THR A 320 13.00 -9.63 13.09
C THR A 320 12.73 -10.80 12.14
N PRO A 321 13.46 -11.93 12.20
CA PRO A 321 13.22 -13.05 11.29
C PRO A 321 11.75 -13.52 11.32
N ALA A 322 11.05 -13.41 10.20
CA ALA A 322 9.66 -13.82 10.08
C ALA A 322 9.42 -14.59 8.78
N SER A 323 8.54 -15.58 8.81
CA SER A 323 8.28 -16.46 7.67
C SER A 323 6.80 -16.81 7.57
N HIS A 324 6.37 -17.05 6.34
CA HIS A 324 5.00 -17.47 6.10
C HIS A 324 4.86 -18.95 6.44
N ILE A 325 3.72 -19.40 6.96
CA ILE A 325 3.51 -20.81 7.31
C ILE A 325 3.69 -21.76 6.12
N LEU A 326 3.35 -21.32 4.91
CA LEU A 326 3.60 -22.09 3.68
C LEU A 326 5.09 -22.25 3.35
N ASP A 327 5.95 -21.34 3.84
CA ASP A 327 7.40 -21.53 3.75
C ASP A 327 7.80 -22.76 4.58
N LEU A 328 7.34 -22.79 5.83
CA LEU A 328 7.59 -23.88 6.76
C LEU A 328 7.01 -25.23 6.29
N ILE A 329 5.77 -25.24 5.79
CA ILE A 329 5.08 -26.48 5.39
C ILE A 329 5.81 -27.18 4.23
N PHE A 330 6.31 -26.39 3.28
CA PHE A 330 6.85 -26.90 2.02
C PHE A 330 8.38 -26.94 1.94
N GLU A 331 9.06 -26.11 2.72
CA GLU A 331 10.52 -25.95 2.74
C GLU A 331 11.01 -25.69 4.20
N PRO A 332 10.80 -26.64 5.14
CA PRO A 332 11.07 -26.44 6.57
C PRO A 332 12.52 -26.05 6.88
N ASP A 333 13.50 -26.79 6.35
CA ASP A 333 14.93 -26.53 6.60
C ASP A 333 15.36 -25.15 6.11
N ALA A 334 14.97 -24.79 4.88
CA ALA A 334 15.27 -23.49 4.30
C ALA A 334 14.54 -22.35 5.03
N THR A 335 13.41 -22.63 5.66
CA THR A 335 12.67 -21.65 6.48
C THR A 335 13.44 -21.35 7.76
N LEU A 336 13.81 -22.38 8.51
CA LEU A 336 14.55 -22.20 9.77
C LEU A 336 15.92 -21.56 9.54
N SER A 337 16.64 -22.01 8.51
CA SER A 337 17.97 -21.48 8.18
C SER A 337 17.93 -20.10 7.51
N GLY A 338 16.76 -19.48 7.33
CA GLY A 338 16.61 -18.18 6.67
C GLY A 338 16.97 -18.16 5.19
N LYS A 339 17.03 -19.31 4.52
CA LYS A 339 17.38 -19.46 3.09
C LYS A 339 16.16 -19.49 2.16
N THR A 340 14.95 -19.34 2.70
CA THR A 340 13.71 -19.33 1.91
C THR A 340 13.71 -18.19 0.90
N LYS A 341 13.44 -18.52 -0.37
CA LYS A 341 13.33 -17.53 -1.44
C LYS A 341 11.97 -16.82 -1.37
N VAL A 342 12.00 -15.52 -1.06
CA VAL A 342 10.84 -14.63 -1.11
C VAL A 342 11.09 -13.52 -2.13
N SER A 343 10.24 -13.44 -3.16
CA SER A 343 10.43 -12.45 -4.23
C SER A 343 9.99 -11.05 -3.79
N ARG A 344 10.70 -10.03 -4.29
CA ARG A 344 10.38 -8.59 -4.09
C ARG A 344 9.96 -7.93 -5.40
N ALA A 345 9.36 -6.74 -5.31
CA ALA A 345 9.04 -5.96 -6.51
C ALA A 345 10.34 -5.57 -7.25
N PRO A 346 10.36 -5.55 -8.59
CA PRO A 346 9.25 -5.80 -9.51
C PRO A 346 9.02 -7.28 -9.87
N ILE A 347 9.90 -8.20 -9.45
CA ILE A 347 9.84 -9.63 -9.80
C ILE A 347 8.50 -10.27 -9.39
N THR A 348 7.91 -9.82 -8.28
CA THR A 348 6.58 -10.27 -7.83
C THR A 348 5.51 -10.14 -8.91
N TYR A 349 5.54 -9.11 -9.75
CA TYR A 349 4.58 -8.95 -10.84
C TYR A 349 4.79 -9.99 -11.95
N TRP A 350 6.05 -10.27 -12.30
CA TRP A 350 6.34 -11.31 -13.27
C TRP A 350 5.91 -12.69 -12.77
N ASN A 351 6.17 -13.00 -11.49
CA ASN A 351 5.72 -14.23 -10.85
C ASN A 351 4.21 -14.44 -10.94
N ARG A 352 3.41 -13.38 -10.74
CA ARG A 352 1.94 -13.44 -10.89
C ARG A 352 1.52 -13.81 -12.31
N ILE A 353 2.19 -13.24 -13.32
CA ILE A 353 1.93 -13.54 -14.74
C ILE A 353 2.32 -15.00 -15.05
N ARG A 354 3.49 -15.46 -14.57
CA ARG A 354 3.92 -16.85 -14.75
C ARG A 354 2.96 -17.83 -14.08
N LEU A 355 2.50 -17.53 -12.87
CA LEU A 355 1.53 -18.36 -12.17
C LEU A 355 0.18 -18.41 -12.91
N LYS A 356 -0.29 -17.28 -13.43
CA LYS A 356 -1.48 -17.22 -14.29
C LYS A 356 -1.31 -18.09 -15.54
N ASN A 357 -0.18 -18.00 -16.23
CA ASN A 357 0.08 -18.81 -17.43
C ASN A 357 0.14 -20.30 -17.11
N TRP A 358 0.75 -20.66 -15.98
CA TRP A 358 0.70 -22.03 -15.47
C TRP A 358 -0.75 -22.48 -15.22
N ALA A 359 -1.56 -21.68 -14.53
CA ALA A 359 -2.97 -22.03 -14.27
C ALA A 359 -3.79 -22.21 -15.56
N LYS A 360 -3.52 -21.41 -16.60
CA LYS A 360 -4.12 -21.55 -17.93
C LYS A 360 -3.79 -22.89 -18.61
N GLN A 361 -2.58 -23.39 -18.42
CA GLN A 361 -2.07 -24.59 -19.08
C GLN A 361 -2.37 -25.87 -18.30
N SER A 362 -2.36 -25.79 -16.96
CA SER A 362 -2.37 -26.97 -16.10
C SER A 362 -3.73 -27.31 -15.50
N ILE A 363 -4.73 -26.41 -15.58
CA ILE A 363 -6.04 -26.60 -14.95
C ILE A 363 -7.11 -26.75 -16.02
N GLY A 364 -7.56 -27.99 -16.25
CA GLY A 364 -8.70 -28.28 -17.13
C GLY A 364 -9.97 -27.60 -16.63
N SER A 365 -10.44 -26.59 -17.37
CA SER A 365 -11.51 -25.68 -16.92
C SER A 365 -12.68 -25.69 -17.89
N ALA A 366 -13.90 -25.82 -17.37
CA ALA A 366 -15.13 -25.69 -18.15
C ALA A 366 -15.52 -24.20 -18.27
N ILE A 367 -15.28 -23.41 -17.23
CA ILE A 367 -15.53 -21.98 -17.21
C ILE A 367 -14.19 -21.27 -16.96
N THR A 368 -13.87 -20.29 -17.81
CA THR A 368 -12.71 -19.42 -17.61
C THR A 368 -13.06 -17.95 -17.77
N ARG A 369 -12.33 -17.08 -17.07
CA ARG A 369 -12.54 -15.64 -17.15
C ARG A 369 -11.27 -14.86 -16.75
N GLU A 370 -11.11 -13.69 -17.35
CA GLU A 370 -10.30 -12.59 -16.81
C GLU A 370 -11.23 -11.45 -16.36
N ARG A 371 -10.89 -10.74 -15.28
CA ARG A 371 -11.68 -9.60 -14.84
C ARG A 371 -11.49 -8.42 -15.80
N THR A 372 -12.59 -7.92 -16.35
CA THR A 372 -12.64 -6.74 -17.22
C THR A 372 -13.43 -5.59 -16.62
N PHE A 373 -14.33 -5.88 -15.68
CA PHE A 373 -15.10 -4.88 -14.95
C PHE A 373 -14.21 -4.02 -14.04
N THR A 374 -14.52 -2.72 -14.00
CA THR A 374 -13.95 -1.75 -13.06
C THR A 374 -15.00 -0.70 -12.72
N ALA A 375 -15.16 -0.38 -11.44
CA ALA A 375 -16.05 0.69 -10.99
C ALA A 375 -15.46 2.10 -11.21
N GLU A 376 -14.15 2.22 -11.40
CA GLU A 376 -13.50 3.49 -11.76
C GLU A 376 -13.85 3.90 -13.21
N LYS A 377 -14.21 5.17 -13.40
CA LYS A 377 -14.40 5.76 -14.73
C LYS A 377 -13.10 5.59 -15.54
N PRO A 378 -13.17 5.15 -16.80
CA PRO A 378 -11.97 5.03 -17.64
C PRO A 378 -11.28 6.39 -17.73
N VAL A 379 -9.97 6.42 -17.49
CA VAL A 379 -9.16 7.62 -17.76
C VAL A 379 -9.37 7.93 -19.25
N GLY A 380 -9.95 9.09 -19.53
CA GLY A 380 -10.31 9.46 -20.90
C GLY A 380 -9.10 9.33 -21.81
N ARG A 381 -9.27 8.71 -22.98
CA ARG A 381 -8.21 8.53 -23.99
C ARG A 381 -7.46 9.84 -24.23
N HIS A 382 -8.18 10.97 -24.17
CA HIS A 382 -7.66 12.33 -24.20
C HIS A 382 -6.60 12.64 -23.12
N GLN A 383 -6.77 12.24 -21.86
CA GLN A 383 -5.77 12.52 -20.81
C GLN A 383 -4.49 11.70 -21.01
N ILE A 384 -4.60 10.45 -21.47
CA ILE A 384 -3.42 9.62 -21.81
C ILE A 384 -2.73 10.19 -23.04
N LEU A 385 -3.49 10.53 -24.09
CA LEU A 385 -2.99 11.21 -25.28
C LEU A 385 -2.34 12.55 -24.93
N MET A 386 -2.90 13.34 -24.01
CA MET A 386 -2.35 14.62 -23.59
C MET A 386 -1.06 14.45 -22.80
N LYS A 387 -0.96 13.43 -21.92
CA LYS A 387 0.30 13.10 -21.23
C LYS A 387 1.36 12.60 -22.19
N LEU A 388 0.99 11.75 -23.15
CA LEU A 388 1.89 11.28 -24.21
C LEU A 388 2.29 12.41 -25.16
N ALA A 389 1.36 13.28 -25.54
CA ALA A 389 1.60 14.43 -26.39
C ALA A 389 2.49 15.45 -25.67
N LEU A 390 2.27 15.72 -24.38
CA LEU A 390 3.15 16.57 -23.57
C LEU A 390 4.54 15.96 -23.46
N PHE A 391 4.64 14.65 -23.23
CA PHE A 391 5.93 13.94 -23.18
C PHE A 391 6.64 13.98 -24.54
N MET A 392 5.92 13.74 -25.63
CA MET A 392 6.43 13.84 -27.01
C MET A 392 6.74 15.28 -27.40
N LEU A 393 6.04 16.28 -26.87
CA LEU A 393 6.31 17.70 -27.06
C LEU A 393 7.56 18.12 -26.29
N VAL A 394 7.78 17.62 -25.08
CA VAL A 394 9.02 17.84 -24.32
C VAL A 394 10.20 17.16 -25.02
N ILE A 395 10.06 15.90 -25.42
CA ILE A 395 11.08 15.19 -26.20
C ILE A 395 11.30 15.89 -27.54
N GLY A 396 10.23 16.29 -28.21
CA GLY A 396 10.25 17.05 -29.45
C GLY A 396 11.00 18.35 -29.27
N ALA A 397 10.68 19.16 -28.26
CA ALA A 397 11.39 20.38 -27.95
C ALA A 397 12.89 20.12 -27.69
N ILE A 398 13.24 19.08 -26.92
CA ILE A 398 14.64 18.69 -26.66
C ILE A 398 15.36 18.30 -27.96
N ILE A 399 14.74 17.48 -28.81
CA ILE A 399 15.30 17.02 -30.08
C ILE A 399 15.40 18.19 -31.06
N THR A 400 14.34 18.99 -31.23
CA THR A 400 14.32 20.20 -32.06
C THR A 400 15.41 21.16 -31.61
N THR A 401 15.55 21.46 -30.32
CA THR A 401 16.61 22.36 -29.80
C THR A 401 18.01 21.84 -30.13
N ARG A 402 18.20 20.51 -30.13
CA ARG A 402 19.47 19.88 -30.52
C ARG A 402 19.67 19.80 -32.03
N ALA A 403 18.61 19.63 -32.82
CA ALA A 403 18.67 19.36 -34.25
C ALA A 403 18.61 20.63 -35.11
N THR A 404 17.91 21.68 -34.68
CA THR A 404 17.79 22.96 -35.41
C THR A 404 19.01 23.85 -35.27
N GLY A 405 20.03 23.43 -34.51
CA GLY A 405 21.19 24.26 -34.27
C GLY A 405 20.85 25.53 -33.48
N ILE A 406 19.78 25.57 -32.67
CA ILE A 406 19.55 26.68 -31.74
C ILE A 406 20.74 26.88 -30.78
N MET A 407 21.49 25.80 -30.50
CA MET A 407 22.78 25.87 -29.82
C MET A 407 23.86 26.67 -30.57
N GLN A 408 23.73 26.86 -31.89
CA GLN A 408 24.59 27.73 -32.71
C GLN A 408 24.25 29.22 -32.51
N TYR A 409 23.00 29.55 -32.17
CA TYR A 409 22.62 30.93 -31.75
C TYR A 409 22.99 31.23 -30.30
N LEU A 410 23.18 30.18 -29.48
CA LEU A 410 23.79 30.22 -28.15
C LEU A 410 25.32 30.09 -28.19
N GLU A 411 25.90 30.00 -29.39
CA GLU A 411 27.34 29.92 -29.57
C GLU A 411 27.96 31.27 -29.16
N PRO A 412 29.10 31.27 -28.43
CA PRO A 412 29.64 32.49 -27.88
C PRO A 412 29.87 33.61 -28.91
N ALA A 413 30.16 33.25 -30.15
CA ALA A 413 30.39 34.20 -31.25
C ALA A 413 29.12 34.97 -31.66
N TYR A 414 27.95 34.33 -31.69
CA TYR A 414 26.70 34.98 -32.10
C TYR A 414 26.11 35.85 -30.99
N LEU A 415 26.11 35.33 -29.75
CA LEU A 415 25.72 36.09 -28.56
C LEU A 415 26.62 37.32 -28.37
N ARG A 416 27.92 37.17 -28.66
CA ARG A 416 28.88 38.29 -28.64
C ARG A 416 28.49 39.38 -29.63
N GLY A 417 28.23 39.05 -30.89
CA GLY A 417 27.83 40.04 -31.91
C GLY A 417 26.50 40.73 -31.61
N LEU A 418 25.53 39.99 -31.06
CA LEU A 418 24.22 40.54 -30.68
C LEU A 418 24.33 41.48 -29.48
N ILE A 419 25.23 41.23 -28.54
CA ILE A 419 25.40 42.03 -27.31
C ILE A 419 26.37 43.21 -27.53
N GLU A 420 27.49 43.02 -28.24
CA GLU A 420 28.45 44.10 -28.59
C GLU A 420 27.79 45.21 -29.42
N GLY A 421 26.80 44.86 -30.26
CA GLY A 421 26.05 45.83 -31.08
C GLY A 421 25.26 46.88 -30.30
N TYR A 422 25.02 46.67 -28.99
CA TYR A 422 24.32 47.61 -28.12
C TYR A 422 25.25 48.52 -27.30
N GLY A 423 26.57 48.43 -27.51
CA GLY A 423 27.55 49.34 -26.91
C GLY A 423 27.45 49.40 -25.39
N MET A 424 27.19 50.59 -24.83
CA MET A 424 27.10 50.80 -23.37
C MET A 424 25.95 50.03 -22.68
N LEU A 425 24.94 49.58 -23.41
CA LEU A 425 23.83 48.80 -22.86
C LEU A 425 24.09 47.28 -22.82
N ALA A 426 25.21 46.83 -23.39
CA ALA A 426 25.59 45.42 -23.46
C ALA A 426 25.54 44.68 -22.10
N PRO A 427 26.04 45.23 -20.98
CA PRO A 427 25.97 44.56 -19.68
C PRO A 427 24.54 44.34 -19.20
N LEU A 428 23.65 45.33 -19.35
CA LEU A 428 22.27 45.24 -18.89
C LEU A 428 21.47 44.18 -19.66
N ILE A 429 21.67 44.11 -20.98
CA ILE A 429 21.02 43.12 -21.84
C ILE A 429 21.48 41.71 -21.50
N TYR A 430 22.79 41.52 -21.30
CA TYR A 430 23.35 40.26 -20.83
C TYR A 430 22.73 39.85 -19.48
N MET A 431 22.64 40.79 -18.54
CA MET A 431 22.11 40.50 -17.20
C MET A 431 20.63 40.11 -17.22
N LEU A 432 19.81 40.80 -18.03
CA LEU A 432 18.39 40.48 -18.19
C LEU A 432 18.20 39.09 -18.80
N PHE A 433 18.94 38.78 -19.87
CA PHE A 433 18.87 37.49 -20.55
C PHE A 433 19.28 36.34 -19.63
N TYR A 434 20.41 36.50 -18.92
CA TYR A 434 20.88 35.51 -17.96
C TYR A 434 19.90 35.31 -16.80
N SER A 435 19.27 36.38 -16.31
CA SER A 435 18.29 36.29 -15.21
C SER A 435 17.01 35.54 -15.61
N ALA A 436 16.61 35.59 -16.89
CA ALA A 436 15.44 34.88 -17.40
C ALA A 436 15.72 33.39 -17.72
N ALA A 437 16.99 33.04 -17.97
CA ALA A 437 17.38 31.70 -18.41
C ALA A 437 16.91 30.54 -17.50
N PRO A 438 16.98 30.63 -16.15
CA PRO A 438 16.48 29.58 -15.27
C PRO A 438 14.97 29.33 -15.38
N ALA A 439 14.18 30.40 -15.58
CA ALA A 439 12.73 30.29 -15.74
C ALA A 439 12.34 29.65 -17.08
N LEU A 440 13.22 29.75 -18.09
CA LEU A 440 13.06 29.20 -19.43
C LEU A 440 13.76 27.84 -19.61
N PHE A 441 14.34 27.27 -18.54
CA PHE A 441 15.10 26.02 -18.58
C PHE A 441 16.28 26.03 -19.57
N LEU A 442 16.88 27.20 -19.81
CA LEU A 442 18.04 27.35 -20.69
C LEU A 442 19.33 26.93 -19.95
N PRO A 443 20.31 26.31 -20.64
CA PRO A 443 21.57 25.92 -20.03
C PRO A 443 22.41 27.16 -19.65
N GLY A 444 22.82 27.28 -18.39
CA GLY A 444 23.57 28.45 -17.90
C GLY A 444 25.02 28.52 -18.40
N LEU A 445 25.67 27.37 -18.62
CA LEU A 445 27.11 27.26 -18.92
C LEU A 445 27.55 28.06 -20.17
N PRO A 446 26.85 27.98 -21.32
CA PRO A 446 27.19 28.79 -22.49
C PRO A 446 27.04 30.30 -22.24
N ILE A 447 26.00 30.70 -21.50
CA ILE A 447 25.71 32.11 -21.21
C ILE A 447 26.77 32.67 -20.25
N THR A 448 27.20 31.89 -19.25
CA THR A 448 28.29 32.27 -18.34
C THR A 448 29.61 32.51 -19.10
N LEU A 449 29.94 31.64 -20.06
CA LEU A 449 31.16 31.78 -20.86
C LEU A 449 31.16 33.06 -21.70
N VAL A 450 30.00 33.42 -22.25
CA VAL A 450 29.80 34.67 -23.01
C VAL A 450 30.08 35.90 -22.15
N GLY A 451 29.62 35.92 -20.90
CA GLY A 451 29.90 37.01 -19.96
C GLY A 451 31.40 37.22 -19.72
N GLY A 452 32.16 36.14 -19.57
CA GLY A 452 33.62 36.20 -19.40
C GLY A 452 34.36 36.67 -20.65
N ILE A 453 33.88 36.27 -21.84
CA ILE A 453 34.48 36.66 -23.13
C ILE A 453 34.18 38.13 -23.46
N LEU A 454 32.97 38.62 -23.19
CA LEU A 454 32.51 39.96 -23.53
C LEU A 454 33.05 41.05 -22.61
N PHE A 455 33.02 40.80 -21.30
CA PHE A 455 33.31 41.83 -20.29
C PHE A 455 34.65 41.58 -19.58
N GLY A 456 35.38 40.54 -19.98
CA GLY A 456 36.63 40.14 -19.37
C GLY A 456 36.45 39.38 -18.04
N PRO A 457 37.55 38.91 -17.44
CA PRO A 457 37.50 37.99 -16.30
C PRO A 457 36.92 38.62 -15.02
N VAL A 458 37.08 39.93 -14.82
CA VAL A 458 36.60 40.60 -13.60
C VAL A 458 35.13 41.02 -13.74
N TRP A 459 34.81 41.83 -14.74
CA TRP A 459 33.43 42.34 -14.92
C TRP A 459 32.46 41.27 -15.41
N GLY A 460 32.92 40.31 -16.22
CA GLY A 460 32.12 39.16 -16.64
C GLY A 460 31.65 38.31 -15.46
N VAL A 461 32.52 38.10 -14.47
CA VAL A 461 32.15 37.39 -13.23
C VAL A 461 31.13 38.17 -12.43
N ILE A 462 31.35 39.49 -12.25
CA ILE A 462 30.43 40.36 -11.50
C ILE A 462 29.03 40.35 -12.12
N TYR A 463 28.91 40.55 -13.44
CA TYR A 463 27.62 40.56 -14.12
C TYR A 463 26.95 39.19 -14.09
N THR A 464 27.70 38.10 -14.27
CA THR A 464 27.16 36.73 -14.26
C THR A 464 26.62 36.37 -12.88
N ILE A 465 27.38 36.61 -11.80
CA ILE A 465 26.95 36.30 -10.44
C ILE A 465 25.70 37.11 -10.10
N THR A 466 25.70 38.41 -10.39
CA THR A 466 24.56 39.29 -10.12
C THR A 466 23.30 38.79 -10.84
N SER A 467 23.42 38.39 -12.11
CA SER A 467 22.30 37.89 -12.90
C SER A 467 21.83 36.51 -12.47
N ALA A 468 22.76 35.63 -12.08
CA ALA A 468 22.42 34.32 -11.52
C ALA A 468 21.63 34.46 -10.22
N THR A 469 22.05 35.38 -9.35
CA THR A 469 21.32 35.69 -8.11
C THR A 469 19.94 36.27 -8.41
N ILE A 470 19.84 37.25 -9.31
CA ILE A 470 18.54 37.83 -9.70
C ILE A 470 17.63 36.76 -10.30
N GLY A 471 18.12 35.93 -11.22
CA GLY A 471 17.35 34.84 -11.81
C GLY A 471 16.88 33.80 -10.79
N ALA A 472 17.73 33.44 -9.83
CA ALA A 472 17.35 32.55 -8.73
C ALA A 472 16.29 33.17 -7.82
N CYS A 473 16.43 34.46 -7.48
CA CYS A 473 15.44 35.22 -6.72
C CYS A 473 14.10 35.30 -7.47
N LEU A 474 14.11 35.58 -8.77
CA LEU A 474 12.90 35.63 -9.60
C LEU A 474 12.20 34.26 -9.66
N ALA A 475 12.94 33.19 -9.93
CA ALA A 475 12.40 31.84 -9.93
C ALA A 475 11.80 31.46 -8.56
N PHE A 476 12.47 31.84 -7.47
CA PHE A 476 11.98 31.65 -6.11
C PHE A 476 10.69 32.44 -5.85
N LEU A 477 10.62 33.73 -6.24
CA LEU A 477 9.45 34.57 -6.05
C LEU A 477 8.25 34.09 -6.89
N ILE A 478 8.48 33.66 -8.13
CA ILE A 478 7.45 33.05 -8.99
C ILE A 478 6.92 31.78 -8.34
N SER A 479 7.80 30.91 -7.85
CA SER A 479 7.41 29.70 -7.13
C SER A 479 6.60 30.02 -5.88
N ARG A 480 7.05 30.99 -5.07
CA ARG A 480 6.49 31.35 -3.76
C ARG A 480 5.17 32.11 -3.83
N TYR A 481 4.99 33.00 -4.80
CA TYR A 481 3.82 33.88 -4.86
C TYR A 481 2.83 33.50 -5.96
N MET A 482 3.32 33.03 -7.12
CA MET A 482 2.43 32.70 -8.25
C MET A 482 2.09 31.21 -8.30
N ALA A 483 3.05 30.32 -8.02
CA ALA A 483 2.83 28.88 -8.10
C ALA A 483 2.35 28.25 -6.79
N ARG A 484 2.47 28.95 -5.66
CA ARG A 484 2.17 28.41 -4.31
C ARG A 484 0.75 27.84 -4.19
N ALA A 485 -0.28 28.58 -4.57
CA ALA A 485 -1.67 28.10 -4.48
C ALA A 485 -1.91 26.83 -5.35
N TRP A 486 -1.26 26.75 -6.51
CA TRP A 486 -1.33 25.57 -7.38
C TRP A 486 -0.59 24.36 -6.81
N ILE A 487 0.56 24.60 -6.16
CA ILE A 487 1.35 23.56 -5.48
C ILE A 487 0.62 23.06 -4.22
N GLU A 488 0.10 23.95 -3.37
CA GLU A 488 -0.66 23.63 -2.16
C GLU A 488 -1.92 22.81 -2.48
N GLN A 489 -2.61 23.10 -3.58
CA GLN A 489 -3.74 22.28 -4.02
C GLN A 489 -3.35 20.84 -4.40
N LYS A 490 -2.11 20.62 -4.85
CA LYS A 490 -1.59 19.29 -5.19
C LYS A 490 -0.95 18.58 -4.00
N LEU A 491 -0.40 19.32 -3.04
CA LEU A 491 0.30 18.80 -1.86
C LEU A 491 -0.59 18.86 -0.62
N LYS A 492 -1.70 18.12 -0.62
CA LYS A 492 -2.67 18.07 0.50
C LYS A 492 -2.35 17.02 1.58
N SER A 493 -1.13 16.51 1.57
CA SER A 493 -0.75 15.30 2.31
C SER A 493 -0.35 15.68 3.76
N PRO A 494 -0.74 14.91 4.79
CA PRO A 494 -0.34 15.16 6.17
C PRO A 494 1.18 15.17 6.37
N ARG A 495 1.93 14.41 5.57
CA ARG A 495 3.41 14.46 5.58
C ARG A 495 3.96 15.78 5.07
N TRP A 496 3.38 16.36 4.01
CA TRP A 496 3.78 17.68 3.53
C TRP A 496 3.41 18.77 4.52
N LYS A 497 2.26 18.65 5.19
CA LYS A 497 1.91 19.54 6.30
C LYS A 497 2.88 19.43 7.46
N LYS A 498 3.21 18.21 7.91
CA LYS A 498 4.20 17.98 8.97
C LYS A 498 5.57 18.53 8.58
N LEU A 499 6.03 18.32 7.35
CA LEU A 499 7.27 18.90 6.86
C LEU A 499 7.21 20.43 6.81
N ASP A 500 6.10 21.01 6.36
CA ASP A 500 5.89 22.46 6.32
C ASP A 500 5.86 23.04 7.75
N GLU A 501 5.18 22.37 8.69
CA GLU A 501 5.14 22.69 10.11
C GLU A 501 6.53 22.55 10.77
N ASP A 502 7.26 21.47 10.49
CA ASP A 502 8.61 21.23 10.99
C ASP A 502 9.59 22.30 10.45
N VAL A 503 9.46 22.68 9.18
CA VAL A 503 10.22 23.77 8.56
C VAL A 503 9.79 25.13 9.12
N MET A 504 8.51 25.34 9.43
CA MET A 504 8.02 26.56 10.07
C MET A 504 8.53 26.70 11.51
N GLN A 505 8.64 25.60 12.25
CA GLN A 505 9.11 25.59 13.64
C GLN A 505 10.63 25.62 13.75
N ASN A 506 11.35 24.89 12.90
CA ASN A 506 12.80 24.68 13.01
C ASN A 506 13.64 25.32 11.88
N GLY A 507 13.00 25.95 10.89
CA GLY A 507 13.66 26.40 9.66
C GLY A 507 14.08 25.22 8.76
N TRP A 508 15.00 25.46 7.82
CA TRP A 508 15.58 24.40 6.95
C TRP A 508 16.57 23.47 7.67
N LYS A 509 16.48 23.35 9.00
CA LYS A 509 17.30 22.43 9.82
C LYS A 509 16.64 21.05 9.98
N VAL A 510 15.64 20.74 9.14
CA VAL A 510 14.95 19.43 9.10
C VAL A 510 15.85 18.35 8.50
#